data_AF-A0A3B8MUF2-F1
#
_entry.id   AF-A0A3B8MUF2-F1
#
_cell.length_a   1.000
_cell.length_b   1.000
_cell.length_c   1.000
_cell.angle_alpha   90.00
_cell.angle_beta   90.00
_cell.angle_gamma   90.00
#
_symmetry.space_group_name_H-M   'P 1'
#
loop_
_entity.id
_entity.type
_entity.pdbx_description
1 polymer ?
#
loop_
_entity_poly.entity_id
_entity_poly.type
_entity_poly.pdbx_seq_one_letter_code
_entity_poly.pdbx_strand_id
1 'polypeptide(L)'
;GTRFSHRWAGAIDTCSRFSAFFATAHGSRVAYAAGFTGLGVAATRFAAEVMLDQLEGERTWRTELGMVRSLPTPFPPEPLCYPAVQITRAAINRADHHKGRRGVFLKTLDGLGLGFDS
;
A
#
# COMPACT_ATOMS: atom_id res chain seq x y z
N GLY A 1 22.16 27.22 10.89
CA GLY A 1 20.98 26.37 10.65
C GLY A 1 20.86 26.08 9.16
N THR A 2 20.36 24.91 8.77
CA THR A 2 20.13 24.53 7.37
C THR A 2 18.83 25.15 6.85
N ARG A 3 18.84 25.75 5.65
CA ARG A 3 17.66 26.35 5.02
C ARG A 3 17.13 25.42 3.93
N PHE A 4 15.88 25.00 4.05
CA PHE A 4 15.20 24.28 2.97
C PHE A 4 14.86 25.26 1.84
N SER A 5 15.29 24.96 0.61
CA SER A 5 14.96 25.76 -0.58
C SER A 5 13.60 25.38 -1.18
N HIS A 6 13.19 24.11 -1.03
CA HIS A 6 11.95 23.57 -1.58
C HIS A 6 11.32 22.57 -0.60
N ARG A 7 9.99 22.45 -0.67
CA ARG A 7 9.19 21.46 0.04
C ARG A 7 8.05 21.03 -0.87
N TRP A 8 7.72 19.75 -0.85
CA TRP A 8 6.59 19.19 -1.59
C TRP A 8 5.97 18.05 -0.79
N ALA A 9 4.72 17.73 -1.14
CA ALA A 9 3.99 16.59 -0.62
C ALA A 9 3.11 16.04 -1.75
N GLY A 10 2.76 14.77 -1.65
CA GLY A 10 1.88 14.10 -2.61
C GLY A 10 1.06 13.02 -1.91
N ALA A 11 -0.06 12.65 -2.53
CA ALA A 11 -0.84 11.52 -2.06
C ALA A 11 -0.10 10.20 -2.34
N ILE A 12 -0.27 9.23 -1.44
CA ILE A 12 0.20 7.86 -1.62
C ILE A 12 -1.03 6.96 -1.66
N ASP A 13 -1.10 6.11 -2.68
CA ASP A 13 -2.07 5.04 -2.76
C ASP A 13 -1.64 3.88 -1.86
N THR A 14 -2.24 3.80 -0.67
CA THR A 14 -1.94 2.81 0.37
C THR A 14 -3.00 1.72 0.39
N CYS A 15 -2.56 0.45 0.46
CA CYS A 15 -3.43 -0.69 0.75
C CYS A 15 -3.01 -1.36 2.08
N SER A 16 -3.86 -2.23 2.61
CA SER A 16 -3.60 -2.93 3.88
C SER A 16 -2.40 -3.89 3.87
N ARG A 17 -1.87 -4.23 2.68
CA ARG A 17 -0.65 -5.04 2.51
C ARG A 17 0.63 -4.19 2.43
N PHE A 18 0.52 -2.86 2.37
CA PHE A 18 1.65 -1.96 2.20
C PHE A 18 2.55 -2.28 0.99
N SER A 19 2.00 -2.90 -0.05
CA SER A 19 2.68 -3.25 -1.28
C SER A 19 1.68 -3.38 -2.43
N ALA A 20 2.18 -3.27 -3.67
CA ALA A 20 1.32 -3.32 -4.85
C ALA A 20 0.54 -4.64 -4.96
N PHE A 21 -0.68 -4.55 -5.47
CA PHE A 21 -1.51 -5.69 -5.84
C PHE A 21 -1.96 -5.58 -7.30
N PHE A 22 -2.39 -6.70 -7.86
CA PHE A 22 -2.63 -6.87 -9.28
C PHE A 22 -3.98 -7.54 -9.49
N ALA A 23 -4.76 -7.06 -10.46
CA ALA A 23 -6.04 -7.64 -10.79
C ALA A 23 -6.45 -7.30 -12.22
N THR A 24 -7.45 -8.04 -12.68
CA THR A 24 -8.10 -7.77 -13.96
C THR A 24 -9.58 -7.43 -13.76
N ALA A 25 -10.13 -6.67 -14.71
CA ALA A 25 -11.52 -6.26 -14.75
C ALA A 25 -12.09 -6.43 -16.17
N HIS A 26 -13.41 -6.29 -16.30
CA HIS A 26 -14.12 -6.39 -17.58
C HIS A 26 -13.85 -7.69 -18.35
N GLY A 27 -13.84 -8.83 -17.64
CA GLY A 27 -13.57 -10.14 -18.24
C GLY A 27 -12.13 -10.24 -18.77
N SER A 28 -11.15 -9.83 -17.95
CA SER A 28 -9.71 -9.84 -18.29
C SER A 28 -9.28 -8.93 -19.43
N ARG A 29 -10.11 -7.94 -19.80
CA ARG A 29 -9.78 -6.95 -20.84
C ARG A 29 -9.02 -5.74 -20.31
N VAL A 30 -9.02 -5.55 -19.00
CA VAL A 30 -8.32 -4.47 -18.31
C VAL A 30 -7.49 -5.09 -17.21
N ALA A 31 -6.17 -4.89 -17.23
CA ALA A 31 -5.28 -5.22 -16.12
C ALA A 31 -4.89 -3.92 -15.40
N TYR A 32 -4.78 -3.99 -14.07
CA TYR A 32 -4.38 -2.85 -13.26
C TYR A 32 -3.51 -3.28 -12.08
N ALA A 33 -2.66 -2.34 -11.65
CA ALA A 33 -1.87 -2.44 -10.43
C ALA A 33 -2.15 -1.21 -9.56
N ALA A 34 -2.32 -1.42 -8.26
CA ALA A 34 -2.64 -0.37 -7.29
C ALA A 34 -2.04 -0.70 -5.92
N GLY A 35 -2.15 0.21 -4.96
CA GLY A 35 -1.68 0.04 -3.59
C GLY A 35 -0.15 0.09 -3.45
N PHE A 36 0.55 0.81 -4.34
CA PHE A 36 2.02 0.85 -4.36
C PHE A 36 2.66 1.34 -3.06
N THR A 37 1.93 2.04 -2.19
CA THR A 37 2.33 2.39 -0.83
C THR A 37 3.73 3.02 -0.75
N GLY A 38 4.06 3.93 -1.67
CA GLY A 38 5.36 4.63 -1.70
C GLY A 38 6.50 3.87 -2.40
N LEU A 39 6.26 2.62 -2.83
CA LEU A 39 7.23 1.79 -3.55
C LEU A 39 7.12 1.91 -5.08
N GLY A 40 6.25 2.81 -5.56
CA GLY A 40 5.85 2.96 -6.95
C GLY A 40 7.02 2.95 -7.92
N VAL A 41 7.95 3.90 -7.77
CA VAL A 41 9.07 4.12 -8.71
C VAL A 41 9.89 2.84 -8.94
N ALA A 42 10.22 2.11 -7.87
CA ALA A 42 11.03 0.89 -7.97
C ALA A 42 10.22 -0.30 -8.52
N ALA A 43 8.92 -0.38 -8.17
CA ALA A 43 8.07 -1.52 -8.52
C ALA A 43 7.36 -1.39 -9.87
N THR A 44 7.28 -0.20 -10.48
CA THR A 44 6.47 0.06 -11.69
C THR A 44 6.82 -0.87 -12.85
N ARG A 45 8.11 -1.15 -13.08
CA ARG A 45 8.53 -2.06 -14.16
C ARG A 45 7.96 -3.46 -13.97
N PHE A 46 8.16 -4.03 -12.78
CA PHE A 46 7.63 -5.35 -12.45
C PHE A 46 6.10 -5.39 -12.58
N ALA A 47 5.43 -4.34 -12.11
CA ALA A 47 3.99 -4.23 -12.21
C ALA A 47 3.49 -4.20 -13.66
N ALA A 48 4.19 -3.48 -14.54
CA ALA A 48 3.87 -3.44 -15.97
C ALA A 48 4.03 -4.84 -16.61
N GLU A 49 5.12 -5.54 -16.32
CA GLU A 49 5.35 -6.90 -16.82
C GLU A 49 4.26 -7.88 -16.34
N VAL A 50 3.84 -7.81 -15.08
CA VAL A 50 2.72 -8.62 -14.55
C VAL A 50 1.42 -8.33 -15.31
N MET A 51 1.08 -7.06 -15.53
CA MET A 51 -0.15 -6.68 -16.23
C MET A 51 -0.14 -7.14 -17.69
N LEU A 52 1.01 -7.09 -18.37
CA LEU A 52 1.16 -7.60 -19.73
C LEU A 52 0.97 -9.12 -19.76
N ASP A 53 1.64 -9.88 -18.89
CA ASP A 53 1.49 -11.33 -18.79
C ASP A 53 0.00 -11.71 -18.52
N GLN A 54 -0.70 -10.95 -17.66
CA GLN A 54 -2.12 -11.15 -17.37
C GLN A 54 -3.04 -10.89 -18.57
N LEU A 55 -2.73 -9.88 -19.39
CA LEU A 55 -3.50 -9.55 -20.59
C LEU A 55 -3.26 -10.55 -21.72
N GLU A 56 -2.05 -11.09 -21.83
CA GLU A 56 -1.72 -12.17 -22.77
C GLU A 56 -2.35 -13.51 -22.34
N GLY A 57 -2.71 -13.66 -21.07
CA GLY A 57 -3.24 -14.91 -20.53
C GLY A 57 -2.17 -15.98 -20.32
N GLU A 58 -0.90 -15.56 -20.30
CA GLU A 58 0.26 -16.43 -20.18
C GLU A 58 0.51 -16.85 -18.73
N ARG A 59 0.99 -18.08 -18.55
CA ARG A 59 1.46 -18.56 -17.25
C ARG A 59 2.96 -18.35 -17.13
N THR A 60 3.35 -17.28 -16.44
CA THR A 60 4.75 -16.92 -16.21
C THR A 60 5.13 -17.07 -14.74
N TRP A 61 6.43 -17.01 -14.44
CA TRP A 61 6.90 -16.99 -13.05
C TRP A 61 6.33 -15.81 -12.26
N ARG A 62 6.02 -14.68 -12.92
CA ARG A 62 5.45 -13.48 -12.30
C ARG A 62 3.98 -13.70 -11.93
N THR A 63 3.18 -14.25 -12.85
CA THR A 63 1.76 -14.52 -12.60
C THR A 63 1.52 -15.59 -11.56
N GLU A 64 2.51 -16.48 -11.34
CA GLU A 64 2.44 -17.54 -10.34
C GLU A 64 2.82 -17.06 -8.92
N LEU A 65 3.36 -15.86 -8.74
CA LEU A 65 3.71 -15.34 -7.41
C LEU A 65 2.46 -15.13 -6.54
N GLY A 66 2.53 -15.53 -5.27
CA GLY A 66 1.42 -15.36 -4.32
C GLY A 66 0.94 -13.91 -4.17
N MET A 67 1.85 -12.94 -4.25
CA MET A 67 1.50 -11.51 -4.20
C MET A 67 0.70 -11.03 -5.42
N VAL A 68 0.89 -11.68 -6.58
CA VAL A 68 0.17 -11.38 -7.82
C VAL A 68 -1.21 -12.05 -7.85
N ARG A 69 -1.35 -13.20 -7.18
CA ARG A 69 -2.57 -14.01 -7.17
C ARG A 69 -3.54 -13.70 -6.03
N SER A 70 -3.21 -12.73 -5.18
CA SER A 70 -4.00 -12.39 -4.00
C SER A 70 -4.20 -10.89 -3.88
N LEU A 71 -5.35 -10.50 -3.34
CA LEU A 71 -5.70 -9.11 -3.07
C LEU A 71 -5.43 -8.74 -1.60
N PRO A 72 -5.14 -7.47 -1.30
CA PRO A 72 -5.06 -6.98 0.08
C PRO A 72 -6.43 -7.12 0.76
N THR A 73 -6.43 -7.31 2.08
CA THR A 73 -7.67 -7.31 2.87
C THR A 73 -8.35 -5.94 2.71
N PRO A 74 -9.65 -5.88 2.36
CA PRO A 74 -10.33 -4.60 2.22
C PRO A 74 -10.32 -3.84 3.54
N PHE A 75 -10.20 -2.52 3.47
CA PHE A 75 -10.48 -1.67 4.63
C PHE A 75 -11.92 -1.92 5.11
N PRO A 76 -12.20 -1.75 6.42
CA PRO A 76 -13.57 -1.88 6.93
C PRO A 76 -14.49 -0.91 6.16
N PRO A 77 -15.76 -1.27 5.95
CA PRO A 77 -16.69 -0.39 5.26
C PRO A 77 -16.97 0.88 6.08
N GLU A 78 -17.45 1.93 5.40
CA GLU A 78 -17.99 3.09 6.09
C GLU A 78 -19.24 2.71 6.91
N PRO A 79 -19.45 3.30 8.10
CA PRO A 79 -18.78 4.49 8.64
C PRO A 79 -17.54 4.21 9.52
N LEU A 80 -17.05 2.97 9.59
CA LEU A 80 -15.96 2.59 10.49
C LEU A 80 -14.58 2.97 9.95
N CYS A 81 -14.44 3.04 8.62
CA CYS A 81 -13.18 3.36 7.96
C CYS A 81 -12.66 4.74 8.38
N TYR A 82 -13.49 5.77 8.28
CA TYR A 82 -13.06 7.13 8.54
C TYR A 82 -12.52 7.35 9.97
N PRO A 83 -13.23 6.98 11.05
CA PRO A 83 -12.70 7.08 12.40
C PRO A 83 -11.40 6.28 12.60
N ALA A 84 -11.30 5.07 12.04
CA ALA A 84 -10.09 4.26 12.14
C ALA A 84 -8.89 4.95 11.47
N VAL A 85 -9.08 5.54 10.28
CA VAL A 85 -8.05 6.32 9.58
C VAL A 85 -7.64 7.54 10.40
N GLN A 86 -8.58 8.29 10.97
CA GLN A 86 -8.25 9.47 11.78
C GLN A 86 -7.48 9.10 13.06
N ILE A 87 -7.87 8.02 13.75
CA ILE A 87 -7.15 7.53 14.93
C ILE A 87 -5.71 7.15 14.57
N THR A 88 -5.53 6.39 13.50
CA THR A 88 -4.19 6.00 13.01
C THR A 88 -3.36 7.22 12.65
N ARG A 89 -3.91 8.18 11.92
CA ARG A 89 -3.21 9.43 11.57
C ARG A 89 -2.79 10.24 12.80
N ALA A 90 -3.67 10.36 13.79
CA ALA A 90 -3.35 11.05 15.05
C ALA A 90 -2.27 10.32 15.84
N ALA A 91 -2.29 8.98 15.85
CA ALA A 91 -1.29 8.17 16.53
C ALA A 91 0.08 8.27 15.85
N ILE A 92 0.14 8.26 14.51
CA ILE A 92 1.38 8.47 13.73
C ILE A 92 1.93 9.87 14.01
N ASN A 93 1.10 10.91 13.90
CA ASN A 93 1.52 12.29 14.18
C ASN A 93 2.11 12.45 15.60
N ARG A 94 1.51 11.78 16.60
CA ARG A 94 2.04 11.76 17.96
C ARG A 94 3.39 11.04 18.05
N ALA A 95 3.56 9.92 17.33
CA ALA A 95 4.84 9.20 17.28
C ALA A 95 5.94 10.07 16.66
N ASP A 96 5.65 10.80 15.59
CA ASP A 96 6.59 11.72 14.94
C ASP A 96 7.07 12.83 15.88
N HIS A 97 6.14 13.45 16.63
CA HIS A 97 6.48 14.43 17.67
C HIS A 97 7.26 13.82 18.84
N HIS A 98 7.17 12.50 19.03
CA HIS A 98 7.90 11.74 20.04
C HIS A 98 9.11 10.98 19.47
N LYS A 99 9.80 11.56 18.48
CA LYS A 99 11.04 11.00 17.90
C LYS A 99 10.84 9.59 17.32
N GLY A 100 9.67 9.31 16.75
CA GLY A 100 9.29 8.01 16.18
C GLY A 100 8.85 6.96 17.20
N ARG A 101 8.73 7.29 18.49
CA ARG A 101 8.28 6.33 19.51
C ARG A 101 6.79 5.99 19.34
N ARG A 102 6.52 4.80 18.80
CA ARG A 102 5.17 4.26 18.62
C ARG A 102 4.47 4.01 19.96
N GLY A 103 3.22 4.48 20.08
CA GLY A 103 2.34 4.20 21.22
C GLY A 103 1.73 2.79 21.15
N VAL A 104 0.99 2.39 22.20
CA VAL A 104 0.37 1.05 22.31
C VAL A 104 -0.49 0.73 21.08
N PHE A 105 -1.33 1.66 20.64
CA PHE A 105 -2.19 1.47 19.48
C PHE A 105 -1.44 1.08 18.20
N LEU A 106 -0.37 1.81 17.86
CA LEU A 106 0.43 1.50 16.67
C LEU A 106 1.14 0.16 16.80
N LYS A 107 1.69 -0.15 17.99
CA LYS A 107 2.29 -1.46 18.25
C LYS A 107 1.28 -2.61 18.13
N THR A 108 0.04 -2.39 18.53
CA THR A 108 -1.04 -3.37 18.35
C THR A 108 -1.38 -3.56 16.88
N LEU A 109 -1.46 -2.48 16.09
CA LEU A 109 -1.65 -2.59 14.63
C LEU A 109 -0.51 -3.34 13.95
N ASP A 110 0.74 -3.08 14.36
CA ASP A 110 1.92 -3.79 13.88
C ASP A 110 1.81 -5.30 14.16
N GLY A 111 1.45 -5.67 15.39
CA GLY A 111 1.24 -7.06 15.79
C GLY A 111 0.09 -7.77 15.06
N LEU A 112 -0.85 -7.03 14.48
CA LEU A 112 -1.95 -7.56 13.68
C LEU A 112 -1.64 -7.60 12.16
N GLY A 113 -0.42 -7.27 11.75
CA GLY A 113 -0.03 -7.23 10.33
C GLY A 113 -0.63 -6.05 9.56
N LEU A 114 -1.16 -5.05 10.27
CA LEU A 114 -1.66 -3.78 9.72
C LEU A 114 -0.63 -2.66 9.90
N GLY A 115 0.60 -3.03 10.26
CA GLY A 115 1.68 -2.13 10.62
C GLY A 115 2.53 -1.65 9.47
N PHE A 116 3.12 -0.48 9.68
CA PHE A 116 4.16 0.09 8.85
C PHE A 116 5.51 -0.52 9.26
N ASP A 117 5.71 -1.82 9.12
CA ASP A 117 7.05 -2.40 9.27
C ASP A 117 7.78 -2.30 7.94
N SER A 118 8.73 -1.35 7.91
CA SER A 118 9.89 -1.32 7.01
C SER A 118 11.14 -1.53 7.86
#